data_AF-A0A4Y2I8L5-F1
#
_entry.id   AF-A0A4Y2I8L5-F1
#
_cell.length_a   1.000
_cell.length_b   1.000
_cell.length_c   1.000
_cell.angle_alpha   90.00
_cell.angle_beta   90.00
_cell.angle_gamma   90.00
#
_symmetry.space_group_name_H-M   'P 1'
#
loop_
_entity.id
_entity.type
_entity.pdbx_description
1 polymer ?
#
loop_
_entity_poly.entity_id
_entity_poly.type
_entity_poly.pdbx_seq_one_letter_code
_entity_poly.pdbx_strand_id
1 'polypeptide(L)'
;MKLKELLEDICKHGIFGTVLAYIYVIEFQKRGLPHAHILLTLDSESKIRTKDDIDKFVSAELPDPCTDLRLFQIVTKCMVHGPCGTININSPCMRDGQCCKSFPKVC
;
A
#
# COMPACT_ATOMS: atom_id res chain seq x y z
N MET A 1 15.63 -7.94 5.00
CA MET A 1 14.92 -7.39 3.84
C MET A 1 15.28 -8.23 2.62
N LYS A 2 14.31 -8.74 1.87
CA LYS A 2 14.52 -9.56 0.66
C LYS A 2 14.74 -8.68 -0.59
N LEU A 3 15.61 -7.67 -0.49
CA LEU A 3 15.78 -6.67 -1.55
C LEU A 3 16.28 -7.27 -2.85
N LYS A 4 17.22 -8.23 -2.76
CA LYS A 4 17.80 -8.86 -3.94
C LYS A 4 16.76 -9.64 -4.75
N GLU A 5 15.92 -10.42 -4.06
CA GLU A 5 14.81 -11.16 -4.68
C GLU A 5 13.83 -10.18 -5.35
N LEU A 6 13.44 -9.11 -4.66
CA LEU A 6 12.56 -8.08 -5.22
C LEU A 6 13.17 -7.41 -6.47
N LEU A 7 14.45 -7.07 -6.46
CA LEU A 7 15.12 -6.49 -7.63
C LEU A 7 15.23 -7.48 -8.78
N GLU A 8 15.37 -8.77 -8.50
CA GLU A 8 15.35 -9.83 -9.50
C GLU A 8 13.98 -9.95 -10.16
N ASP A 9 12.90 -9.90 -9.36
CA ASP A 9 11.53 -9.88 -9.89
C ASP A 9 11.27 -8.66 -10.77
N ILE A 10 11.69 -7.48 -10.31
CA ILE A 10 11.53 -6.21 -11.03
C ILE A 10 12.32 -6.21 -12.34
N CYS A 11 13.61 -6.55 -12.29
CA CYS A 11 14.52 -6.32 -13.41
C CYS A 11 14.67 -7.51 -14.35
N LYS A 12 14.53 -8.75 -13.85
CA LYS A 12 14.69 -9.97 -14.67
C LYS A 12 13.36 -10.63 -15.01
N HIS A 13 12.45 -10.73 -14.04
CA HIS A 13 11.13 -11.30 -14.29
C HIS A 13 10.15 -10.28 -14.90
N GLY A 14 10.53 -9.01 -14.95
CA GLY A 14 9.81 -7.97 -15.69
C GLY A 14 8.41 -7.71 -15.15
N ILE A 15 8.22 -7.78 -13.83
CA ILE A 15 6.88 -7.61 -13.22
C ILE A 15 6.26 -6.23 -13.50
N PHE A 16 7.08 -5.22 -13.84
CA PHE A 16 6.64 -3.89 -14.28
C PHE A 16 6.98 -3.62 -15.77
N GLY A 17 7.36 -4.64 -16.53
CA GLY A 17 7.91 -4.52 -17.88
C GLY A 17 9.42 -4.29 -17.90
N THR A 18 9.92 -3.71 -19.00
CA THR A 18 11.36 -3.52 -19.24
C THR A 18 11.90 -2.34 -18.43
N VAL A 19 12.84 -2.62 -17.54
CA VAL A 19 13.56 -1.62 -16.74
C VAL A 19 14.83 -1.18 -17.47
N LEU A 20 14.93 0.10 -17.82
CA LEU A 20 16.13 0.70 -18.42
C LEU A 20 17.18 1.07 -17.38
N ALA A 21 16.73 1.57 -16.22
CA ALA A 21 17.60 1.94 -15.11
C ALA A 21 16.81 1.88 -13.79
N TYR A 22 17.51 1.66 -12.68
CA TYR A 22 16.94 1.78 -11.34
C TYR A 22 17.95 2.38 -10.38
N ILE A 23 17.46 3.11 -9.38
CA ILE A 23 18.24 3.66 -8.27
C ILE A 23 17.50 3.28 -7.00
N TYR A 24 18.24 2.87 -5.97
CA TYR A 24 17.63 2.67 -4.66
C TYR A 24 18.51 3.19 -3.53
N VAL A 25 17.86 3.58 -2.44
CA VAL A 25 18.49 4.02 -1.20
C VAL A 25 17.88 3.25 -0.05
N ILE A 26 18.71 2.81 0.89
CA ILE A 26 18.26 2.19 2.14
C ILE A 26 18.37 3.22 3.25
N GLU A 27 17.24 3.53 3.87
CA GLU A 27 17.14 4.42 5.01
C GLU A 27 16.79 3.63 6.27
N PHE A 28 17.37 4.00 7.41
CA PHE A 28 16.99 3.42 8.69
C PHE A 28 15.94 4.31 9.34
N GLN A 29 14.69 3.84 9.36
CA GLN A 29 13.61 4.56 10.03
C GLN A 29 13.79 4.49 11.56
N LYS A 30 13.14 5.42 12.28
CA LYS A 30 13.07 5.36 13.75
C LYS A 30 12.56 3.97 14.15
N ARG A 31 13.29 3.30 15.06
CA ARG A 31 13.17 1.88 15.46
C ARG A 31 14.10 0.89 14.70
N GLY A 32 15.01 1.39 13.86
CA GLY A 32 16.14 0.60 13.33
C GLY A 32 15.78 -0.38 12.21
N LEU A 33 14.55 -0.33 11.69
CA LEU A 33 14.14 -1.14 10.56
C LEU A 33 14.61 -0.48 9.24
N PRO A 34 15.27 -1.24 8.35
CA PRO A 34 15.66 -0.73 7.04
C PRO A 34 14.43 -0.56 6.15
N HIS A 35 14.32 0.61 5.52
CA HIS A 35 13.34 0.99 4.52
C HIS A 35 14.05 1.25 3.18
N ALA A 36 13.49 0.78 2.07
CA ALA A 36 14.09 0.99 0.75
C ALA A 36 13.22 1.93 -0.08
N HIS A 37 13.83 3.00 -0.59
CA HIS A 37 13.26 3.82 -1.65
C HIS A 37 13.83 3.31 -2.97
N ILE A 38 12.98 2.86 -3.90
CA ILE A 38 13.39 2.31 -5.21
C ILE A 38 12.71 3.15 -6.30
N LEU A 39 13.51 3.72 -7.19
CA LEU A 39 13.06 4.44 -8.38
C LEU A 39 13.40 3.63 -9.63
N LEU A 40 12.40 3.39 -10.47
CA LEU A 40 12.52 2.63 -11.71
C LEU A 40 12.32 3.56 -12.91
N THR A 41 13.18 3.43 -13.92
CA THR A 41 13.02 4.05 -15.24
C THR A 41 12.66 2.94 -16.23
N LEU A 42 11.40 2.94 -16.69
CA LEU A 42 10.88 1.96 -17.64
C LEU A 42 11.07 2.42 -19.09
N ASP A 43 11.12 1.47 -20.02
CA ASP A 43 11.09 1.76 -21.45
C ASP A 43 9.75 2.38 -21.90
N SER A 44 9.69 2.89 -23.13
CA SER A 44 8.50 3.60 -23.62
C SER A 44 7.24 2.74 -23.59
N GLU A 45 7.35 1.46 -23.90
CA GLU A 45 6.20 0.55 -24.02
C GLU A 45 5.70 0.09 -22.65
N SER A 46 6.59 0.02 -21.66
CA SER A 46 6.26 -0.39 -20.29
C SER A 46 5.81 0.78 -19.40
N LYS A 47 5.84 2.02 -19.88
CA LYS A 47 5.43 3.18 -19.07
C LYS A 47 3.95 3.09 -18.69
N ILE A 48 3.71 3.16 -17.39
CA ILE A 48 2.39 3.32 -16.77
C ILE A 48 1.92 4.76 -17.05
N ARG A 49 0.94 4.92 -17.95
CA ARG A 49 0.44 6.25 -18.37
C ARG A 49 -1.04 6.46 -18.08
N THR A 50 -1.82 5.38 -18.04
CA THR A 50 -3.26 5.45 -17.91
C THR A 50 -3.70 5.02 -16.51
N LYS A 51 -4.93 5.36 -16.14
CA LYS A 51 -5.57 4.85 -14.93
C LYS A 51 -5.62 3.32 -14.94
N ASP A 52 -6.00 2.72 -16.07
CA ASP A 52 -6.10 1.27 -16.20
C ASP A 52 -4.74 0.59 -16.03
N ASP A 53 -3.64 1.24 -16.42
CA ASP A 53 -2.30 0.72 -16.12
C ASP A 53 -1.98 0.78 -14.63
N ILE A 54 -2.35 1.87 -13.94
CA ILE A 54 -2.16 2.01 -12.50
C ILE A 54 -2.93 0.91 -11.76
N ASP A 55 -4.20 0.68 -12.13
CA ASP A 55 -5.08 -0.30 -11.47
C ASP A 55 -4.56 -1.75 -11.61
N LYS A 56 -3.72 -2.05 -12.61
CA LYS A 56 -3.05 -3.37 -12.75
C LYS A 56 -1.94 -3.59 -11.72
N PHE A 57 -1.28 -2.53 -11.26
CA PHE A 57 -0.10 -2.60 -10.41
C PHE A 57 -0.34 -2.14 -8.97
N VAL A 58 -1.36 -1.32 -8.75
CA VAL A 58 -1.70 -0.75 -7.46
C VAL A 58 -3.15 -1.09 -7.13
N SER A 59 -3.34 -1.95 -6.13
CA SER A 59 -4.65 -2.26 -5.58
C SER A 59 -4.61 -2.26 -4.05
N ALA A 60 -5.78 -2.09 -3.45
CA ALA A 60 -6.00 -2.24 -2.02
C ALA A 60 -7.34 -2.95 -1.84
N GLU A 61 -7.30 -4.21 -1.45
CA GLU A 61 -8.47 -5.08 -1.36
C GLU A 61 -8.68 -5.56 0.07
N LEU A 62 -9.94 -5.75 0.45
CA LEU A 62 -10.28 -6.50 1.64
C LEU A 62 -10.21 -7.99 1.31
N PRO A 63 -9.58 -8.82 2.15
CA PRO A 63 -9.61 -10.26 1.97
C PRO A 63 -11.05 -10.77 1.94
N ASP A 64 -11.33 -11.81 1.15
CA ASP A 64 -12.68 -12.36 1.09
C ASP A 64 -13.02 -13.11 2.40
N PRO A 65 -14.07 -12.72 3.14
CA PRO A 65 -14.45 -13.35 4.40
C PRO A 65 -14.89 -14.81 4.26
N CYS A 66 -15.32 -15.24 3.07
CA CYS A 66 -15.71 -16.62 2.81
C CYS A 66 -14.51 -17.55 2.61
N THR A 67 -13.41 -17.03 2.07
CA THR A 67 -12.22 -17.83 1.73
C THR A 67 -11.07 -17.62 2.71
N ASP A 68 -10.91 -16.43 3.28
CA ASP A 68 -9.90 -16.11 4.29
C ASP A 68 -10.46 -15.20 5.40
N LEU A 69 -11.34 -15.78 6.22
CA LEU A 69 -11.96 -15.09 7.35
C LEU A 69 -10.92 -14.50 8.33
N ARG A 70 -9.82 -15.21 8.56
CA ARG A 70 -8.80 -14.76 9.53
C ARG A 70 -8.09 -13.52 9.02
N LEU A 71 -7.66 -13.50 7.76
CA LEU A 71 -7.00 -12.34 7.18
C LEU A 71 -7.98 -11.16 7.09
N PHE A 72 -9.23 -11.42 6.70
CA PHE A 72 -10.28 -10.39 6.68
C PHE A 72 -10.45 -9.73 8.06
N GLN A 73 -10.55 -10.51 9.13
CA GLN A 73 -10.67 -9.98 10.50
C GLN A 73 -9.45 -9.15 10.92
N ILE A 74 -8.24 -9.57 10.54
CA ILE A 74 -7.02 -8.82 10.87
C ILE A 74 -6.98 -7.49 10.12
N VAL A 75 -7.23 -7.52 8.81
CA VAL A 75 -7.19 -6.32 7.96
C VAL A 75 -8.27 -5.32 8.37
N THR A 76 -9.52 -5.78 8.57
CA THR A 76 -10.62 -4.91 9.00
C THR A 76 -10.41 -4.32 10.40
N LYS A 77 -9.76 -5.05 11.31
CA LYS A 77 -9.48 -4.55 12.65
C LYS A 77 -8.33 -3.53 12.68
N CYS A 78 -7.29 -3.74 11.88
CA CYS A 78 -6.01 -3.03 12.03
C CYS A 78 -5.74 -1.98 10.93
N MET A 79 -6.28 -2.18 9.73
CA MET A 79 -5.95 -1.38 8.53
C MET A 79 -7.12 -0.53 8.04
N VAL A 80 -8.33 -0.80 8.52
CA VAL A 80 -9.52 0.00 8.22
C VAL A 80 -9.75 1.04 9.31
N HIS A 81 -10.15 2.24 8.90
CA HIS A 81 -10.57 3.24 9.86
C HIS A 81 -11.87 2.80 10.55
N GLY A 82 -11.79 2.55 11.85
CA GLY A 82 -12.94 2.17 12.66
C GLY A 82 -14.06 3.24 12.68
N PRO A 83 -15.25 2.87 13.18
CA PRO A 83 -16.39 3.77 13.26
C PRO A 83 -16.03 5.01 14.07
N CYS A 84 -16.38 6.18 13.55
CA CYS A 84 -16.20 7.48 14.19
C CYS A 84 -17.20 8.51 13.66
N GLY A 85 -17.27 9.67 14.31
CA GLY A 85 -18.28 10.68 14.01
C GLY A 85 -19.52 10.45 14.87
N THR A 86 -20.69 10.54 14.26
CA THR A 86 -21.97 10.27 14.94
C THR A 86 -22.08 8.83 15.45
N ILE A 87 -21.45 7.87 14.77
CA ILE A 87 -21.46 6.44 15.15
C ILE A 87 -20.63 6.21 16.41
N ASN A 88 -19.53 6.94 16.59
CA ASN A 88 -18.68 6.83 17.78
C ASN A 88 -17.91 8.13 18.03
N ILE A 89 -18.51 9.01 18.85
CA ILE A 89 -17.94 10.31 19.21
C ILE A 89 -16.70 10.20 20.11
N ASN A 90 -16.52 9.06 20.78
CA ASN A 90 -15.40 8.81 21.69
C ASN A 90 -14.14 8.28 20.97
N SER A 91 -14.17 8.17 19.65
CA SER A 91 -13.03 7.67 18.88
C SER A 91 -11.83 8.63 19.00
N PRO A 92 -10.58 8.13 19.11
CA PRO A 92 -9.40 8.97 19.26
C PRO A 92 -9.16 9.98 18.13
N CYS A 93 -9.77 9.75 16.96
CA CYS A 93 -9.70 10.65 15.81
C CYS A 93 -10.65 11.85 15.90
N MET A 94 -11.58 11.86 16.85
CA MET A 94 -12.56 12.93 17.04
C MET A 94 -11.92 14.15 17.70
N ARG A 95 -12.05 15.31 17.06
CA ARG A 95 -11.68 16.63 17.61
C ARG A 95 -12.77 17.63 17.25
N ASP A 96 -13.21 18.42 18.23
CA ASP A 96 -14.26 19.44 18.06
C ASP A 96 -15.54 18.90 17.37
N GLY A 97 -15.93 17.67 17.72
CA GLY A 97 -17.11 17.00 17.15
C GLY A 97 -16.94 16.45 15.73
N GLN A 98 -15.75 16.56 15.12
CA GLN A 98 -15.46 16.08 13.77
C GLN A 98 -14.29 15.09 13.74
N CYS A 99 -14.31 14.15 12.80
CA CYS A 99 -13.17 13.27 12.59
C CYS A 99 -12.06 14.03 11.87
N CYS A 100 -10.89 14.18 12.51
CA CYS A 100 -9.77 14.94 11.93
C CYS A 100 -8.94 14.16 10.90
N LYS A 101 -9.30 12.90 10.61
CA LYS A 101 -8.53 12.01 9.73
C LYS A 101 -9.13 11.85 8.34
N SER A 102 -10.43 12.06 8.18
CA SER A 102 -11.16 12.00 6.90
C SER A 102 -10.86 10.76 6.04
N PHE A 103 -10.43 9.66 6.65
CA PHE A 103 -10.21 8.41 5.94
C PHE A 103 -11.54 7.79 5.51
N PRO A 104 -11.56 7.04 4.39
CA PRO A 104 -12.70 6.21 4.03
C PRO A 104 -13.08 5.31 5.21
N LYS A 105 -14.37 5.34 5.56
CA LYS A 105 -14.96 4.50 6.59
C LYS A 105 -15.62 3.33 5.88
N VAL A 106 -15.42 2.11 6.39
CA VAL A 106 -16.20 0.99 5.89
C VAL A 106 -17.63 1.15 6.43
N CYS A 107 -18.60 1.14 5.52
CA CYS A 107 -20.03 1.25 5.83
C CYS A 107 -20.51 0.08 6.69
#